data_AF-A0A832YHS4-F1
#
_entry.id   AF-A0A832YHS4-F1
#
_cell.length_a   1.000
_cell.length_b   1.000
_cell.length_c   1.000
_cell.angle_alpha   90.00
_cell.angle_beta   90.00
_cell.angle_gamma   90.00
#
_symmetry.space_group_name_H-M   'P 1'
#
loop_
_entity.id
_entity.type
_entity.pdbx_description
1 polymer ?
#
loop_
_entity_poly.entity_id
_entity_poly.type
_entity_poly.pdbx_seq_one_letter_code
_entity_poly.pdbx_strand_id
1 'polypeptide(L)'
;MSDKKEIVSASPKVRKLAREFGADIYQIEGSQRKGRLSEEDVKSYIKALISEKSIKKQTAVSKEYDHPEFRETDIQPIPRIKKIAGPHLEKAWSEIPHVTQ
;
A
#
# COMPACT_ATOMS: atom_id res chain seq x y z
N MET A 1 -28.37 -2.79 -12.72
CA MET A 1 -28.33 -3.45 -11.39
C MET A 1 -28.05 -2.35 -10.37
N SER A 2 -29.03 -2.01 -9.54
CA SER A 2 -28.98 -0.80 -8.69
C SER A 2 -28.00 -0.96 -7.54
N ASP A 3 -26.93 -0.16 -7.54
CA ASP A 3 -26.11 0.11 -6.36
C ASP A 3 -26.96 0.86 -5.31
N LYS A 4 -27.67 0.11 -4.47
CA LYS A 4 -28.30 0.66 -3.26
C LYS A 4 -27.17 1.04 -2.30
N LYS A 5 -26.66 2.27 -2.44
CA LYS A 5 -25.71 2.85 -1.50
C LYS A 5 -26.42 3.05 -0.16
N GLU A 6 -26.22 2.14 0.78
CA GLU A 6 -26.88 2.18 2.10
C GLU A 6 -26.63 3.51 2.80
N ILE A 7 -27.68 4.17 3.29
CA ILE A 7 -27.55 5.50 3.87
C ILE A 7 -26.83 5.39 5.22
N VAL A 8 -25.51 5.63 5.21
CA VAL A 8 -24.70 5.66 6.44
C VAL A 8 -25.15 6.83 7.32
N SER A 9 -25.52 6.53 8.56
CA SER A 9 -25.92 7.54 9.54
C SER A 9 -24.68 8.32 10.00
N ALA A 10 -24.54 9.58 9.58
CA ALA A 10 -23.39 10.42 9.92
C ALA A 10 -23.79 11.90 9.92
N SER A 11 -23.25 12.68 10.86
CA SER A 11 -23.44 14.14 10.92
C SER A 11 -22.80 14.83 9.71
N PRO A 12 -23.35 15.94 9.20
CA PRO A 12 -22.74 16.72 8.11
C PRO A 12 -21.28 17.09 8.37
N LYS A 13 -20.92 17.40 9.62
CA LYS A 13 -19.54 17.72 10.03
C LYS A 13 -18.59 16.53 9.79
N VAL A 14 -19.01 15.32 10.18
CA VAL A 14 -18.24 14.08 9.98
C VAL A 14 -18.09 13.77 8.49
N ARG A 15 -19.14 13.99 7.69
CA ARG A 15 -19.09 13.83 6.22
C ARG A 15 -18.13 14.81 5.56
N LYS A 16 -18.05 16.04 6.05
CA LYS A 16 -17.08 17.04 5.58
C LYS A 16 -15.66 16.59 5.91
N LEU A 17 -15.42 16.18 7.15
CA LEU A 17 -14.13 15.67 7.62
C LEU A 17 -13.61 14.51 6.77
N ALA A 18 -14.46 13.51 6.52
CA ALA A 18 -14.09 12.35 5.70
C ALA A 18 -13.68 12.76 4.28
N ARG A 19 -14.38 13.72 3.67
CA ARG A 19 -14.03 14.26 2.34
C ARG A 19 -12.71 15.04 2.35
N GLU A 20 -12.45 15.83 3.39
CA GLU A 20 -11.20 16.59 3.54
C GLU A 20 -9.98 15.65 3.59
N PHE A 21 -10.12 14.50 4.26
CA PHE A 21 -9.06 13.49 4.34
C PHE A 21 -9.11 12.42 3.24
N GLY A 22 -10.09 12.48 2.33
CA GLY A 22 -10.26 11.50 1.26
C GLY A 22 -10.68 10.10 1.72
N ALA A 23 -11.25 9.96 2.91
CA ALA A 23 -11.77 8.70 3.43
C ALA A 23 -13.23 8.48 2.98
N ASP A 24 -13.57 7.27 2.52
CA ASP A 24 -14.93 6.93 2.12
C ASP A 24 -15.76 6.46 3.33
N ILE A 25 -16.84 7.18 3.64
CA ILE A 25 -17.68 6.93 4.83
C ILE A 25 -18.41 5.57 4.80
N TYR A 26 -18.46 4.91 3.66
CA TYR A 26 -19.07 3.58 3.51
C TYR A 26 -18.12 2.45 3.91
N GLN A 27 -16.83 2.75 4.06
CA GLN A 27 -15.80 1.79 4.46
C GLN A 27 -15.49 1.86 5.96
N ILE A 28 -16.14 2.76 6.69
CA ILE A 28 -15.86 3.03 8.10
C ILE A 28 -17.01 2.51 8.95
N GLU A 29 -16.69 1.66 9.91
CA GLU A 29 -17.65 1.16 10.90
C GLU A 29 -17.94 2.24 11.95
N GLY A 30 -19.23 2.57 12.15
CA GLY A 30 -19.66 3.57 13.12
C GLY A 30 -19.83 2.99 14.51
N SER A 31 -19.19 3.61 15.51
CA SER A 31 -19.21 3.13 16.91
C SER A 31 -20.46 3.56 17.69
N GLN A 32 -21.20 4.57 17.22
CA GLN A 32 -22.31 5.17 17.96
C GLN A 32 -23.65 4.46 17.73
N ARG A 33 -24.65 4.76 18.59
CA ARG A 33 -26.01 4.18 18.54
C ARG A 33 -26.57 4.12 17.11
N LYS A 34 -27.06 2.94 16.73
CA LYS A 34 -27.55 2.59 15.37
C LYS A 34 -26.47 2.66 14.28
N GLY A 35 -25.21 2.35 14.61
CA GLY A 35 -24.09 2.38 13.65
C GLY A 35 -23.77 3.78 13.14
N ARG A 36 -23.99 4.82 13.98
CA ARG A 36 -23.72 6.20 13.58
C ARG A 36 -22.22 6.46 13.60
N LEU A 37 -21.73 7.17 12.60
CA LEU A 37 -20.32 7.53 12.47
C LEU A 37 -19.96 8.76 13.33
N SER A 38 -18.93 8.64 14.16
CA SER A 38 -18.35 9.73 14.95
C SER A 38 -17.10 10.33 14.29
N GLU A 39 -16.59 11.45 14.83
CA GLU A 39 -15.34 12.04 14.36
C GLU A 39 -14.13 11.15 14.70
N GLU A 40 -14.19 10.49 15.86
CA GLU A 40 -13.16 9.56 16.34
C GLU A 40 -13.02 8.36 15.41
N ASP A 41 -14.13 7.82 14.90
CA ASP A 41 -14.13 6.66 13.98
C ASP A 41 -13.43 6.99 12.65
N VAL A 42 -13.62 8.22 12.14
CA VAL A 42 -12.93 8.67 10.92
C VAL A 42 -11.42 8.83 11.16
N LYS A 43 -11.04 9.42 12.30
CA LYS A 43 -9.63 9.62 12.66
C LYS A 43 -8.91 8.29 12.89
N SER A 44 -9.54 7.34 13.58
CA SER A 44 -8.98 6.02 13.85
C SER A 44 -8.80 5.21 12.57
N TYR A 45 -9.77 5.27 11.65
CA TYR A 45 -9.67 4.65 10.33
C TYR A 45 -8.48 5.19 9.51
N ILE A 46 -8.32 6.51 9.46
CA ILE A 46 -7.19 7.13 8.74
C ILE A 46 -5.85 6.73 9.37
N LYS A 47 -5.77 6.69 10.71
CA LYS A 47 -4.56 6.26 11.41
C LYS A 47 -4.20 4.81 11.07
N ALA A 48 -5.20 3.92 11.01
CA ALA A 48 -5.01 2.53 10.60
C ALA A 48 -4.50 2.43 9.15
N LEU A 49 -5.09 3.18 8.20
CA LEU A 49 -4.64 3.20 6.81
C LEU A 49 -3.18 3.65 6.66
N ILE A 50 -2.76 4.67 7.40
CA ILE A 50 -1.37 5.15 7.38
C ILE A 50 -0.43 4.05 7.93
N SER A 51 -0.85 3.39 9.02
CA SER A 51 -0.09 2.28 9.60
C SER A 51 0.01 1.08 8.65
N GLU A 52 -1.09 0.67 8.01
CA GLU A 52 -1.08 -0.43 7.04
C GLU A 52 -0.26 -0.13 5.79
N LYS A 53 -0.30 1.13 5.30
CA LYS A 53 0.50 1.53 4.15
C LYS A 53 2.01 1.47 4.43
N SER A 54 2.42 1.61 5.70
CA SER A 54 3.81 1.40 6.11
C SER A 54 4.23 -0.08 6.03
N ILE A 55 3.30 -1.01 6.28
CA ILE A 55 3.55 -2.46 6.24
C ILE A 55 3.52 -2.99 4.80
N LYS A 56 2.60 -2.49 3.96
CA LYS A 56 2.46 -2.89 2.54
C LYS A 56 3.58 -2.38 1.62
N LYS A 57 4.56 -1.62 2.13
CA LYS A 57 5.73 -1.18 1.34
C LYS A 57 6.77 -2.29 1.11
N GLN A 58 6.60 -3.47 1.71
CA GLN A 58 7.53 -4.60 1.58
C GLN A 58 7.08 -5.72 0.63
N THR A 59 5.92 -5.60 -0.02
CA THR A 59 5.45 -6.59 -1.02
C THR A 59 5.13 -5.88 -2.32
N ALA A 60 6.16 -5.28 -2.93
CA ALA A 60 6.18 -5.22 -4.39
C ALA A 60 6.31 -6.67 -4.87
N VAL A 61 5.17 -7.35 -5.01
CA VAL A 61 5.07 -8.59 -5.78
C VAL A 61 5.53 -8.21 -7.18
N SER A 62 6.74 -8.61 -7.53
CA SER A 62 7.18 -8.66 -8.92
C SER A 62 6.09 -9.42 -9.66
N LYS A 63 5.35 -8.74 -10.54
CA LYS A 63 4.51 -9.44 -11.51
C LYS A 63 5.48 -10.18 -12.41
N GLU A 64 5.79 -11.40 -12.05
CA GLU A 64 6.58 -12.32 -12.85
C GLU A 64 5.78 -12.55 -14.12
N TYR A 65 6.23 -11.95 -15.21
CA TYR A 65 5.64 -12.17 -16.52
C TYR A 65 6.11 -13.54 -16.97
N ASP A 66 5.17 -14.41 -17.31
CA ASP A 66 5.51 -15.73 -17.80
C ASP A 66 6.09 -15.55 -19.21
N HIS A 67 7.37 -15.89 -19.39
CA HIS A 67 8.06 -15.73 -20.67
C HIS A 67 8.10 -17.08 -21.39
N PRO A 68 7.08 -17.46 -22.19
CA PRO A 68 7.02 -18.75 -22.87
C PRO A 68 8.08 -18.93 -23.97
N GLU A 69 8.77 -17.84 -24.34
CA GLU A 69 9.85 -17.83 -25.33
C GLU A 69 11.18 -18.38 -24.77
N PHE A 70 11.40 -18.22 -23.46
CA PHE A 70 12.54 -18.81 -22.78
C PHE A 70 12.14 -20.21 -22.35
N ARG A 71 12.93 -21.21 -22.77
CA ARG A 71 12.71 -22.65 -22.48
C ARG A 71 12.76 -22.93 -20.96
N GLU A 72 12.78 -24.20 -20.56
CA GLU A 72 12.89 -24.64 -19.17
C GLU A 72 13.87 -23.76 -18.36
N THR A 73 13.31 -23.03 -17.39
CA THR A 73 14.09 -22.13 -16.54
C THR A 73 14.63 -22.94 -15.37
N ASP A 74 15.93 -22.81 -15.13
CA ASP A 74 16.60 -23.46 -14.00
C ASP A 74 16.89 -22.45 -12.88
N ILE A 75 16.47 -22.78 -11.66
CA ILE A 75 16.61 -21.92 -10.50
C ILE A 75 17.96 -22.23 -9.84
N GLN A 76 18.96 -21.43 -10.18
CA GLN A 76 20.30 -21.57 -9.63
C GLN A 76 20.46 -20.82 -8.29
N PRO A 77 20.99 -21.46 -7.23
CA PRO A 77 21.18 -20.80 -5.94
C PRO A 77 22.25 -19.70 -6.04
N ILE A 78 21.97 -18.54 -5.44
CA ILE A 78 22.91 -17.42 -5.45
C ILE A 78 24.11 -17.74 -4.51
N PRO A 79 25.37 -17.71 -5.01
CA PRO A 79 26.56 -17.93 -4.19
C PRO A 79 26.78 -16.80 -3.17
N ARG A 80 27.43 -17.11 -2.05
CA ARG A 80 27.65 -16.19 -0.93
C ARG A 80 28.32 -14.87 -1.33
N ILE A 81 29.31 -14.92 -2.23
CA ILE A 81 30.02 -13.73 -2.72
C ILE A 81 29.04 -12.77 -3.42
N LYS A 82 28.14 -13.28 -4.28
CA LYS A 82 27.14 -12.46 -4.97
C LYS A 82 26.12 -11.85 -4.01
N LYS A 83 25.70 -12.60 -2.98
CA LYS A 83 24.79 -12.08 -1.94
C LYS A 83 25.39 -10.89 -1.20
N ILE A 84 26.70 -10.93 -0.92
CA ILE A 84 27.40 -9.84 -0.22
C ILE A 84 27.70 -8.69 -1.18
N ALA A 85 28.11 -8.98 -2.42
CA ALA A 85 28.49 -7.96 -3.38
C ALA A 85 27.29 -7.12 -3.88
N GLY A 86 26.11 -7.72 -4.03
CA GLY A 86 24.92 -7.08 -4.59
C GLY A 86 24.58 -5.72 -3.95
N PRO A 87 24.38 -5.64 -2.63
CA PRO A 87 24.08 -4.38 -1.94
C PRO A 87 25.17 -3.31 -2.10
N HIS A 88 26.44 -3.73 -2.15
CA HIS A 88 27.56 -2.79 -2.31
C HIS A 88 27.59 -2.20 -3.73
N LEU A 89 27.28 -3.00 -4.74
CA LEU A 89 27.20 -2.57 -6.14
C LEU A 89 26.01 -1.62 -6.36
N GLU A 90 24.84 -1.95 -5.80
CA GLU A 90 23.66 -1.08 -5.86
C GLU A 90 23.97 0.29 -5.25
N LYS A 91 24.58 0.30 -4.06
CA LYS A 91 24.98 1.52 -3.37
C LYS A 91 25.95 2.35 -4.20
N ALA A 92 26.99 1.72 -4.77
CA ALA A 92 27.95 2.40 -5.63
C ALA A 92 27.26 3.04 -6.85
N TRP A 93 26.37 2.30 -7.53
CA TRP A 93 25.61 2.79 -8.67
C TRP A 93 24.72 4.00 -8.32
N SER A 94 24.07 3.97 -7.17
CA SER A 94 23.13 5.02 -6.77
C SER A 94 23.81 6.26 -6.17
N GLU A 95 24.93 6.11 -5.46
CA GLU A 95 25.53 7.20 -4.68
C GLU A 95 26.69 7.88 -5.41
N ILE A 96 27.43 7.15 -6.25
CA ILE A 96 28.67 7.65 -6.85
C ILE A 96 28.36 8.19 -8.26
N PRO A 97 28.63 9.46 -8.57
CA PRO A 97 28.49 9.98 -9.93
C PRO A 97 29.57 9.36 -10.83
N HIS A 98 29.16 8.46 -11.72
CA HIS A 98 30.07 7.81 -12.66
C HIS A 98 30.43 8.80 -13.79
N VAL A 99 31.72 8.99 -14.07
CA VAL A 99 32.22 9.79 -15.20
C VAL A 99 33.13 8.91 -16.05
N THR A 100 32.92 8.96 -17.36
CA THR A 100 33.78 8.34 -18.37
C THR A 100 34.29 9.43 -19.31
N GLN A 101 35.51 9.29 -19.82
CA GLN A 101 36.17 10.24 -20.73
C GLN A 101 35.83 9.97 -22.20
#